data_AF-A0A958CKX3-F1
#
_entry.id   AF-A0A958CKX3-F1
#
_cell.length_a   1.000
_cell.length_b   1.000
_cell.length_c   1.000
_cell.angle_alpha   90.00
_cell.angle_beta   90.00
_cell.angle_gamma   90.00
#
_symmetry.space_group_name_H-M   'P 1'
#
loop_
_entity.id
_entity.type
_entity.pdbx_description
1 polymer ?
#
loop_
_entity_poly.entity_id
_entity_poly.type
_entity_poly.pdbx_seq_one_letter_code
_entity_poly.pdbx_strand_id
1 'polypeptide(L)'
;MTSEAVAYDKSELPRWEVILRKAILVIARLTLAILFFTQLWWKMPPTFGCPADYAFTTSTVENGRLRLQRTSGLCDWIGIEQVYSTQPRPLIVANLDNTGDPEISINIAPIARLNGIFLEKVIQPTIQFSGWLLWLAEAAIFVLLLLGLFSRLGALIAVGVSAQLLIGLSGIPNPYEWEWAYNTIFVLALVLFAFAPGRVFGIDTLLRPRFLAMKARGSFIGRVLSWLT
;
A
#
# COMPACT_ATOMS: atom_id res chain seq x y z
N MET A 1 14.72 22.09 -46.45
CA MET A 1 13.81 21.36 -45.53
C MET A 1 14.09 21.83 -44.12
N THR A 2 13.38 22.86 -43.68
CA THR A 2 13.45 23.40 -42.31
C THR A 2 12.52 22.58 -41.42
N SER A 3 13.10 21.89 -40.45
CA SER A 3 12.38 21.19 -39.39
C SER A 3 11.72 22.23 -38.48
N GLU A 4 10.45 22.54 -38.71
CA GLU A 4 9.63 23.26 -37.74
C GLU A 4 9.42 22.36 -36.53
N ALA A 5 10.16 22.64 -35.45
CA ALA A 5 9.88 22.06 -34.16
C ALA A 5 8.48 22.51 -33.74
N VAL A 6 7.57 21.54 -33.58
CA VAL A 6 6.24 21.77 -33.02
C VAL A 6 6.40 22.41 -31.64
N ALA A 7 6.22 23.72 -31.57
CA ALA A 7 6.18 24.46 -30.32
C ALA A 7 4.93 24.00 -29.57
N TYR A 8 5.11 23.20 -28.53
CA TYR A 8 4.02 22.80 -27.64
C TYR A 8 3.51 24.06 -26.93
N ASP A 9 2.36 24.57 -27.37
CA ASP A 9 1.74 25.74 -26.78
C ASP A 9 1.40 25.43 -25.32
N LYS A 10 2.01 26.18 -24.40
CA LYS A 10 1.72 26.09 -22.96
C LYS A 10 0.47 26.91 -22.69
N SER A 11 -0.67 26.50 -23.23
CA SER A 11 -1.95 27.10 -22.86
C SER A 11 -2.16 26.96 -21.35
N GLU A 12 -2.36 28.07 -20.64
CA GLU A 12 -2.69 28.04 -19.22
C GLU A 12 -4.00 27.28 -19.01
N LEU A 13 -3.99 26.29 -18.11
CA LEU A 13 -5.17 25.47 -17.85
C LEU A 13 -6.31 26.35 -17.30
N PRO A 14 -7.57 26.09 -17.68
CA PRO A 14 -8.72 26.76 -17.09
C PRO A 14 -8.71 26.65 -15.56
N ARG A 15 -9.14 27.72 -14.88
CA ARG A 15 -9.14 27.78 -13.40
C ARG A 15 -9.90 26.61 -12.76
N TRP A 16 -10.99 26.16 -13.37
CA TRP A 16 -11.79 25.04 -12.85
C TRP A 16 -11.01 23.72 -12.87
N GLU A 17 -10.18 23.45 -13.89
CA GLU A 17 -9.34 22.25 -13.94
C GLU A 17 -8.30 22.27 -12.83
N VAL A 18 -7.69 23.43 -12.58
CA VAL A 18 -6.70 23.58 -11.51
C VAL A 18 -7.34 23.30 -10.13
N ILE A 19 -8.55 23.81 -9.90
CA ILE A 19 -9.29 23.56 -8.66
C ILE A 19 -9.67 22.07 -8.56
N LEU A 20 -10.18 21.47 -9.63
CA LEU A 20 -10.57 20.07 -9.66
C LEU A 20 -9.40 19.13 -9.35
N ARG A 21 -8.24 19.34 -10.00
CA ARG A 21 -7.02 18.55 -9.73
C ARG A 21 -6.60 18.63 -8.26
N LYS A 22 -6.64 19.84 -7.68
CA LYS A 22 -6.33 20.04 -6.26
C LYS A 22 -7.33 19.33 -5.35
N ALA A 23 -8.63 19.46 -5.62
CA ALA A 23 -9.68 18.83 -4.84
C ALA A 23 -9.55 17.29 -4.87
N ILE A 24 -9.34 16.71 -6.05
CA ILE A 24 -9.16 15.26 -6.23
C ILE A 24 -7.94 14.76 -5.44
N LEU A 25 -6.81 15.46 -5.48
CA LEU A 25 -5.62 15.07 -4.71
C LEU A 25 -5.88 15.07 -3.20
N VAL A 26 -6.66 16.03 -2.70
CA VAL A 26 -7.03 16.09 -1.27
C VAL A 26 -7.99 14.96 -0.91
N ILE A 27 -9.02 14.74 -1.73
CA ILE A 27 -9.97 13.64 -1.53
C ILE A 27 -9.25 12.30 -1.53
N ALA A 28 -8.44 12.03 -2.57
CA ALA A 28 -7.67 10.81 -2.71
C ALA A 28 -6.76 10.54 -1.50
N ARG A 29 -6.11 11.60 -1.00
CA ARG A 29 -5.30 11.52 0.23
C ARG A 29 -6.12 11.15 1.46
N LEU A 30 -7.26 11.82 1.67
CA LEU A 30 -8.13 11.57 2.81
C LEU A 30 -8.76 10.18 2.74
N THR A 31 -9.14 9.72 1.55
CA THR A 31 -9.61 8.36 1.33
C THR A 31 -8.56 7.34 1.75
N LEU A 32 -7.30 7.49 1.30
CA LEU A 32 -6.23 6.57 1.71
C LEU A 32 -5.98 6.63 3.23
N ALA A 33 -6.00 7.82 3.84
CA ALA A 33 -5.85 7.96 5.28
C ALA A 33 -6.96 7.22 6.05
N ILE A 34 -8.23 7.39 5.65
CA ILE A 34 -9.37 6.72 6.27
C ILE A 34 -9.29 5.20 6.08
N LEU A 35 -8.89 4.73 4.89
CA LEU A 35 -8.70 3.29 4.66
C LEU A 35 -7.72 2.70 5.67
N PHE A 36 -6.56 3.32 5.88
CA PHE A 36 -5.60 2.84 6.87
C PHE A 36 -6.07 3.02 8.33
N PHE A 37 -6.84 4.07 8.62
CA PHE A 37 -7.47 4.22 9.94
C PHE A 37 -8.37 3.02 10.29
N THR A 38 -9.17 2.55 9.32
CA THR A 38 -10.05 1.39 9.55
C THR A 38 -9.30 0.09 9.81
N GLN A 39 -8.05 -0.04 9.36
CA GLN A 39 -7.22 -1.22 9.58
C GLN A 39 -6.69 -1.33 11.02
N LEU A 40 -6.57 -0.20 11.73
CA LEU A 40 -5.95 -0.16 13.06
C LEU A 40 -6.72 -0.96 14.11
N TRP A 41 -8.06 -1.01 13.98
CA TRP A 41 -8.91 -1.44 15.09
C TRP A 41 -8.92 -2.95 15.29
N TRP A 42 -8.92 -3.72 14.19
CA TRP A 42 -8.90 -5.18 14.26
C TRP A 42 -7.50 -5.75 14.56
N LYS A 43 -6.46 -4.91 14.49
CA LYS A 43 -5.06 -5.22 14.83
C LYS A 43 -4.58 -4.51 16.10
N MET A 44 -5.49 -4.13 16.99
CA MET A 44 -5.12 -3.38 18.19
C MET A 44 -4.10 -4.15 19.05
N PRO A 45 -2.96 -3.54 19.43
CA PRO A 45 -2.02 -4.13 20.37
C PRO A 45 -2.66 -4.36 21.76
N PRO A 46 -2.16 -5.31 22.56
CA PRO A 46 -0.93 -6.07 22.35
C PRO A 46 -1.10 -7.36 21.55
N THR A 47 -2.32 -7.82 21.27
CA THR A 47 -2.57 -9.14 20.68
C THR A 47 -2.69 -9.12 19.16
N PHE A 48 -2.95 -7.96 18.54
CA PHE A 48 -3.13 -7.83 17.09
C PHE A 48 -4.27 -8.71 16.54
N GLY A 49 -5.25 -9.04 17.39
CA GLY A 49 -6.34 -9.97 17.10
C GLY A 49 -5.93 -11.45 17.05
N CYS A 50 -4.67 -11.78 17.31
CA CYS A 50 -4.19 -13.16 17.38
C CYS A 50 -4.76 -13.90 18.61
N PRO A 51 -4.82 -15.24 18.55
CA PRO A 51 -5.14 -16.07 19.73
C PRO A 51 -4.05 -15.95 20.80
N ALA A 52 -4.35 -16.40 22.02
CA ALA A 52 -3.48 -16.24 23.19
C ALA A 52 -2.09 -16.90 23.03
N ASP A 53 -2.00 -17.94 22.21
CA ASP A 53 -0.78 -18.67 21.87
C ASP A 53 -0.10 -18.16 20.58
N TYR A 54 -0.64 -17.13 19.94
CA TYR A 54 -0.20 -16.60 18.65
C TYR A 54 -0.14 -17.67 17.54
N ALA A 55 -1.02 -18.67 17.58
CA ALA A 55 -1.12 -19.66 16.53
C ALA A 55 -1.47 -19.03 15.17
N PHE A 56 -0.73 -19.45 14.14
CA PHE A 56 -0.95 -19.06 12.74
C PHE A 56 -1.88 -20.06 12.04
N THR A 57 -2.57 -19.59 11.02
CA THR A 57 -3.33 -20.48 10.13
C THR A 57 -2.41 -21.45 9.43
N THR A 58 -2.79 -22.73 9.43
CA THR A 58 -2.09 -23.79 8.71
C THR A 58 -3.01 -24.40 7.66
N SER A 59 -2.49 -25.36 6.90
CA SER A 59 -3.28 -26.10 5.92
C SER A 59 -3.09 -27.59 6.05
N THR A 60 -4.15 -28.32 5.72
CA THR A 60 -4.14 -29.77 5.57
C THR A 60 -4.69 -30.11 4.20
N VAL A 61 -4.21 -31.20 3.61
CA VAL A 61 -4.74 -31.71 2.35
C VAL A 61 -5.75 -32.80 2.68
N GLU A 62 -7.02 -32.54 2.41
CA GLU A 62 -8.12 -33.48 2.63
C GLU A 62 -8.78 -33.76 1.27
N ASN A 63 -8.81 -35.02 0.84
CA ASN A 63 -9.36 -35.43 -0.46
C ASN A 63 -8.77 -34.66 -1.67
N GLY A 64 -7.46 -34.38 -1.64
CA GLY A 64 -6.76 -33.65 -2.70
C GLY A 64 -7.07 -32.15 -2.75
N ARG A 65 -7.84 -31.61 -1.79
CA ARG A 65 -8.15 -30.19 -1.67
C ARG A 65 -7.44 -29.60 -0.46
N LEU A 66 -6.97 -28.36 -0.62
CA LEU A 66 -6.33 -27.61 0.45
C LEU A 66 -7.41 -27.06 1.39
N ARG A 67 -7.37 -27.48 2.66
CA ARG A 67 -8.27 -27.04 3.72
C ARG A 67 -7.50 -26.24 4.76
N LEU A 68 -7.92 -24.99 4.97
CA LEU A 68 -7.33 -24.09 5.96
C LEU A 68 -7.82 -24.44 7.37
N GLN A 69 -6.88 -24.51 8.31
CA GLN A 69 -7.16 -24.52 9.75
C GLN A 69 -6.98 -23.09 10.25
N ARG A 70 -8.09 -22.34 10.23
CA ARG A 70 -8.13 -20.89 10.47
C ARG A 70 -7.86 -20.54 11.94
N THR A 71 -7.24 -19.39 12.15
CA THR A 71 -7.08 -18.76 13.47
C THR A 71 -7.78 -17.40 13.48
N SER A 72 -7.26 -16.39 14.19
CA SER A 72 -7.87 -15.06 14.24
C SER A 72 -6.86 -13.92 14.04
N GLY A 73 -7.39 -12.78 13.61
CA GLY A 73 -6.64 -11.52 13.52
C GLY A 73 -5.43 -11.58 12.61
N LEU A 74 -4.36 -10.88 12.98
CA LEU A 74 -3.17 -10.75 12.12
C LEU A 74 -2.49 -12.11 11.86
N CYS A 75 -2.48 -13.01 12.84
CA CYS A 75 -1.87 -14.34 12.73
C CYS A 75 -2.63 -15.26 11.76
N ASP A 76 -3.95 -15.07 11.63
CA ASP A 76 -4.76 -15.76 10.63
C ASP A 76 -4.30 -15.37 9.22
N TRP A 77 -4.26 -14.08 8.91
CA TRP A 77 -3.88 -13.58 7.59
C TRP A 77 -2.44 -13.91 7.21
N ILE A 78 -1.48 -13.76 8.14
CA ILE A 78 -0.09 -14.16 7.89
C ILE A 78 0.03 -15.66 7.59
N GLY A 79 -0.73 -16.50 8.31
CA GLY A 79 -0.76 -17.94 8.04
C GLY A 79 -1.35 -18.27 6.67
N ILE A 80 -2.42 -17.58 6.27
CA ILE A 80 -3.03 -17.72 4.94
C ILE A 80 -2.02 -17.33 3.85
N GLU A 81 -1.34 -16.19 3.99
CA GLU A 81 -0.30 -15.75 3.04
C GLU A 81 0.80 -16.81 2.88
N GLN A 82 1.27 -17.40 3.99
CA GLN A 82 2.26 -18.46 3.96
C GLN A 82 1.73 -19.71 3.26
N VAL A 83 0.53 -20.17 3.59
CA VAL A 83 -0.08 -21.37 2.98
C VAL A 83 -0.19 -21.23 1.46
N TYR A 84 -0.70 -20.10 0.97
CA TYR A 84 -0.88 -19.86 -0.46
C TYR A 84 0.39 -19.43 -1.19
N SER A 85 1.47 -19.13 -0.48
CA SER A 85 2.76 -18.76 -1.10
C SER A 85 3.29 -19.82 -2.07
N THR A 86 2.95 -21.10 -1.85
CA THR A 86 3.42 -22.23 -2.67
C THR A 86 2.49 -22.54 -3.86
N GLN A 87 1.27 -22.00 -3.85
CA GLN A 87 0.24 -22.24 -4.86
C GLN A 87 0.46 -21.37 -6.12
N PRO A 88 -0.23 -21.65 -7.24
CA PRO A 88 -0.28 -20.72 -8.36
C PRO A 88 -0.89 -19.36 -7.93
N ARG A 89 -0.24 -18.27 -8.34
CA ARG A 89 -0.61 -16.90 -7.95
C ARG A 89 -0.68 -16.01 -9.20
N PRO A 90 -1.78 -16.05 -9.96
CA PRO A 90 -1.98 -15.12 -11.06
C PRO A 90 -2.37 -13.73 -10.53
N LEU A 91 -1.79 -12.68 -11.12
CA LEU A 91 -2.09 -11.27 -10.87
C LEU A 91 -2.55 -10.62 -12.19
N ILE A 92 -3.36 -9.58 -12.10
CA ILE A 92 -3.93 -8.86 -13.26
C ILE A 92 -4.64 -9.87 -14.17
N VAL A 93 -5.56 -10.63 -13.58
CA VAL A 93 -6.36 -11.60 -14.31
C VAL A 93 -7.36 -10.85 -15.17
N ALA A 94 -7.23 -10.99 -16.49
CA ALA A 94 -8.21 -10.51 -17.45
C ALA A 94 -8.82 -11.70 -18.20
N ASN A 95 -10.14 -11.81 -18.09
CA ASN A 95 -10.93 -12.78 -18.84
C ASN A 95 -11.58 -12.02 -20.00
N LEU A 96 -11.12 -12.27 -21.23
CA LEU A 96 -11.55 -11.51 -22.42
C LEU A 96 -12.72 -12.16 -23.15
N ASP A 97 -13.01 -13.43 -22.89
CA ASP A 97 -14.02 -14.24 -23.60
C ASP A 97 -15.18 -14.71 -22.70
N ASN A 98 -15.12 -14.42 -21.40
CA ASN A 98 -16.06 -14.82 -20.36
C ASN A 98 -16.26 -16.35 -20.26
N THR A 99 -15.28 -17.14 -20.69
CA THR A 99 -15.35 -18.61 -20.69
C THR A 99 -14.86 -19.24 -19.37
N GLY A 100 -14.45 -18.41 -18.41
CA GLY A 100 -14.04 -18.82 -17.07
C GLY A 100 -12.53 -18.99 -16.88
N ASP A 101 -11.75 -19.08 -17.96
CA ASP A 101 -10.28 -19.16 -17.88
C ASP A 101 -9.61 -17.77 -18.07
N PRO A 102 -8.53 -17.48 -17.33
CA PRO A 102 -7.80 -16.22 -17.48
C PRO A 102 -6.96 -16.22 -18.77
N GLU A 103 -7.34 -15.39 -19.73
CA GLU A 103 -6.61 -15.28 -21.02
C GLU A 103 -5.30 -14.50 -20.86
N ILE A 104 -5.26 -13.52 -19.94
CA ILE A 104 -4.05 -12.78 -19.59
C ILE A 104 -3.87 -12.78 -18.07
N SER A 105 -2.69 -13.21 -17.61
CA SER A 105 -2.29 -13.07 -16.20
C SER A 105 -0.77 -13.02 -16.05
N ILE A 106 -0.31 -12.38 -14.98
CA ILE A 106 1.09 -12.35 -14.56
C ILE A 106 1.27 -13.30 -13.38
N ASN A 107 2.09 -14.32 -13.53
CA ASN A 107 2.36 -15.24 -12.43
C ASN A 107 3.35 -14.64 -11.43
N ILE A 108 2.87 -14.30 -10.23
CA ILE A 108 3.69 -13.77 -9.13
C ILE A 108 4.15 -14.87 -8.15
N ALA A 109 3.92 -16.16 -8.46
CA ALA A 109 4.30 -17.27 -7.59
C ALA A 109 5.76 -17.23 -7.11
N PRO A 110 6.77 -16.86 -7.92
CA PRO A 110 8.15 -16.77 -7.42
C PRO A 110 8.30 -15.76 -6.27
N ILE A 111 7.68 -14.59 -6.39
CA ILE A 111 7.75 -13.53 -5.39
C ILE A 111 6.89 -13.90 -4.17
N ALA A 112 5.72 -14.51 -4.39
CA ALA A 112 4.87 -15.00 -3.31
C ALA A 112 5.58 -16.06 -2.46
N ARG A 113 6.34 -16.98 -3.08
CA ARG A 113 7.17 -17.97 -2.36
C ARG A 113 8.25 -17.31 -1.51
N LEU A 114 8.94 -16.29 -2.04
CA LEU A 114 9.92 -15.53 -1.27
C LEU A 114 9.27 -14.82 -0.08
N ASN A 115 8.08 -14.24 -0.28
CA ASN A 115 7.30 -13.68 0.82
C ASN A 115 6.95 -14.76 1.87
N GLY A 116 6.49 -15.94 1.45
CA GLY A 116 6.19 -17.05 2.37
C GLY A 116 7.39 -17.47 3.24
N ILE A 117 8.59 -17.55 2.64
CA ILE A 117 9.83 -17.84 3.37
C ILE A 117 10.15 -16.72 4.37
N PHE A 118 10.00 -15.46 3.97
CA PHE A 118 10.20 -14.31 4.85
C PHE A 118 9.21 -14.31 6.02
N LEU A 119 7.93 -14.60 5.75
CA LEU A 119 6.91 -14.72 6.79
C LEU A 119 7.26 -15.81 7.79
N GLU A 120 7.60 -17.01 7.34
CA GLU A 120 7.92 -18.15 8.21
C GLU A 120 9.21 -17.93 9.02
N LYS A 121 10.26 -17.36 8.41
CA LYS A 121 11.58 -17.27 9.05
C LYS A 121 11.81 -15.98 9.85
N VAL A 122 11.10 -14.90 9.53
CA VAL A 122 11.33 -13.59 10.15
C VAL A 122 10.10 -13.10 10.89
N ILE A 123 8.93 -13.08 10.25
CA ILE A 123 7.74 -12.45 10.81
C ILE A 123 7.10 -13.33 11.89
N GLN A 124 6.84 -14.62 11.62
CA GLN A 124 6.19 -15.52 12.57
C GLN A 124 6.96 -15.65 13.90
N PRO A 125 8.29 -15.83 13.91
CA PRO A 125 9.05 -15.91 15.17
C PRO A 125 9.10 -14.60 15.95
N THR A 126 8.91 -13.47 15.27
CA THR A 126 8.97 -12.12 15.86
C THR A 126 7.64 -11.38 15.80
N ILE A 127 6.53 -12.12 15.86
CA ILE A 127 5.19 -11.60 15.58
C ILE A 127 4.78 -10.41 16.43
N GLN A 128 5.18 -10.36 17.70
CA GLN A 128 4.88 -9.22 18.56
C GLN A 128 5.58 -7.94 18.07
N PHE A 129 6.85 -8.04 17.70
CA PHE A 129 7.61 -6.91 17.16
C PHE A 129 7.07 -6.49 15.79
N SER A 130 6.86 -7.46 14.90
CA SER A 130 6.33 -7.23 13.55
C SER A 130 4.92 -6.64 13.58
N GLY A 131 4.07 -7.08 14.50
CA GLY A 131 2.73 -6.55 14.72
C GLY A 131 2.77 -5.08 15.17
N TRP A 132 3.64 -4.73 16.11
CA TRP A 132 3.85 -3.33 16.51
C TRP A 132 4.34 -2.47 15.35
N LEU A 133 5.32 -2.97 14.59
CA LEU A 133 5.85 -2.27 13.42
C LEU A 133 4.76 -2.02 12.37
N LEU A 134 3.94 -3.02 12.05
CA LEU A 134 2.83 -2.90 11.11
C LEU A 134 1.78 -1.90 11.62
N TRP A 135 1.35 -2.02 12.87
CA TRP A 135 0.36 -1.12 13.45
C TRP A 135 0.86 0.34 13.49
N LEU A 136 2.12 0.56 13.87
CA LEU A 136 2.73 1.89 13.85
C LEU A 136 2.86 2.44 12.43
N ALA A 137 3.17 1.60 11.43
CA ALA A 137 3.20 2.01 10.04
C ALA A 137 1.82 2.45 9.56
N GLU A 138 0.76 1.68 9.85
CA GLU A 138 -0.62 2.04 9.50
C GLU A 138 -1.07 3.33 10.22
N ALA A 139 -0.71 3.49 11.49
CA ALA A 139 -1.02 4.68 12.28
C ALA A 139 -0.26 5.91 11.74
N ALA A 140 1.00 5.74 11.37
CA ALA A 140 1.80 6.80 10.74
C ALA A 140 1.21 7.20 9.38
N ILE A 141 0.81 6.24 8.54
CA ILE A 141 0.14 6.53 7.26
C ILE A 141 -1.11 7.38 7.51
N PHE A 142 -1.97 6.95 8.44
CA PHE A 142 -3.18 7.68 8.78
C PHE A 142 -2.87 9.11 9.23
N VAL A 143 -2.01 9.30 10.23
CA VAL A 143 -1.72 10.62 10.80
C VAL A 143 -1.06 11.55 9.78
N LEU A 144 -0.03 11.07 9.07
CA LEU A 144 0.71 11.86 8.09
C LEU A 144 -0.17 12.29 6.91
N LEU A 145 -1.00 11.37 6.38
CA LEU A 145 -1.87 11.67 5.25
C LEU A 145 -3.12 12.46 5.67
N LEU A 146 -3.71 12.22 6.84
CA LEU A 146 -4.85 12.98 7.32
C LEU A 146 -4.48 14.46 7.48
N LEU A 147 -3.37 14.73 8.17
CA LEU A 147 -2.88 16.10 8.41
C LEU A 147 -2.24 16.73 7.17
N GLY A 148 -1.86 15.91 6.18
CA GLY A 148 -1.02 16.35 5.08
C GLY A 148 0.34 16.87 5.56
N LEU A 149 0.92 16.17 6.53
CA LEU A 149 2.25 16.42 7.11
C LEU A 149 3.20 15.33 6.62
N PHE A 150 4.32 15.72 6.01
CA PHE A 150 5.24 14.82 5.31
C PHE A 150 4.48 13.84 4.42
N SER A 151 3.56 14.37 3.62
CA SER A 151 2.62 13.56 2.83
C SER A 151 3.31 12.57 1.90
N ARG A 152 4.51 12.88 1.40
CA ARG A 152 5.32 11.95 0.61
C ARG A 152 5.87 10.78 1.46
N LEU A 153 6.24 11.02 2.72
CA LEU A 153 6.65 9.96 3.64
C LEU A 153 5.49 9.03 3.95
N GLY A 154 4.32 9.59 4.32
CA GLY A 154 3.12 8.79 4.58
C GLY A 154 2.74 7.93 3.38
N ALA A 155 2.78 8.50 2.17
CA ALA A 155 2.51 7.75 0.94
C ALA A 155 3.59 6.69 0.65
N LEU A 156 4.87 6.95 0.94
CA LEU A 156 5.94 5.96 0.77
C LEU A 156 5.78 4.76 1.70
N ILE A 157 5.42 5.00 2.96
CA ILE A 157 5.12 3.93 3.92
C ILE A 157 3.90 3.13 3.42
N ALA A 158 2.86 3.83 2.92
CA ALA A 158 1.69 3.19 2.34
C ALA A 158 2.03 2.33 1.11
N VAL A 159 2.95 2.77 0.24
CA VAL A 159 3.48 1.95 -0.87
C VAL A 159 4.10 0.67 -0.35
N GLY A 160 4.92 0.73 0.70
CA GLY A 160 5.53 -0.47 1.29
C GLY A 160 4.51 -1.44 1.86
N VAL A 161 3.58 -0.94 2.69
CA VAL A 161 2.54 -1.79 3.31
C VAL A 161 1.60 -2.38 2.26
N SER A 162 1.16 -1.58 1.28
CA SER A 162 0.26 -2.05 0.22
C SER A 162 0.95 -2.98 -0.78
N ALA A 163 2.24 -2.80 -1.06
CA ALA A 163 3.03 -3.75 -1.85
C ALA A 163 3.06 -5.12 -1.18
N GLN A 164 3.21 -5.15 0.16
CA GLN A 164 3.15 -6.41 0.87
C GLN A 164 1.77 -7.07 0.76
N LEU A 165 0.70 -6.32 1.02
CA LEU A 165 -0.65 -6.87 0.85
C LEU A 165 -0.91 -7.36 -0.57
N LEU A 166 -0.40 -6.64 -1.57
CA LEU A 166 -0.47 -7.03 -2.97
C LEU A 166 0.22 -8.37 -3.24
N ILE A 167 1.41 -8.61 -2.70
CA ILE A 167 2.14 -9.87 -2.89
C ILE A 167 1.50 -11.00 -2.08
N GLY A 168 1.17 -10.72 -0.82
CA GLY A 168 0.67 -11.68 0.15
C GLY A 168 -0.74 -12.17 -0.16
N LEU A 169 -1.66 -11.26 -0.52
CA LEU A 169 -3.10 -11.55 -0.52
C LEU A 169 -3.74 -11.63 -1.91
N SER A 170 -3.17 -11.01 -2.95
CA SER A 170 -3.81 -10.98 -4.28
C SER A 170 -4.08 -12.36 -4.87
N GLY A 171 -5.34 -12.63 -5.22
CA GLY A 171 -5.73 -13.86 -5.88
C GLY A 171 -5.72 -15.07 -4.95
N ILE A 172 -5.90 -14.90 -3.62
CA ILE A 172 -6.15 -16.04 -2.73
C ILE A 172 -7.58 -16.53 -2.99
N PRO A 173 -7.82 -17.78 -3.42
CA PRO A 173 -9.17 -18.24 -3.76
C PRO A 173 -10.08 -18.50 -2.55
N ASN A 174 -9.50 -18.70 -1.36
CA ASN A 174 -10.24 -18.90 -0.10
C ASN A 174 -9.39 -18.29 1.03
N PRO A 175 -9.80 -17.16 1.66
CA PRO A 175 -11.16 -16.60 1.76
C PRO A 175 -11.69 -15.75 0.59
N TYR A 176 -11.12 -15.86 -0.61
CA TYR A 176 -11.49 -15.08 -1.81
C TYR A 176 -11.04 -13.62 -1.71
N GLU A 177 -9.75 -13.42 -1.88
CA GLU A 177 -9.09 -12.12 -1.91
C GLU A 177 -8.93 -11.63 -3.34
N TRP A 178 -9.72 -10.62 -3.67
CA TRP A 178 -9.72 -10.02 -5.00
C TRP A 178 -8.54 -9.07 -5.19
N GLU A 179 -7.70 -9.35 -6.19
CA GLU A 179 -6.45 -8.64 -6.44
C GLU A 179 -6.62 -7.14 -6.71
N TRP A 180 -7.77 -6.73 -7.26
CA TRP A 180 -8.02 -5.35 -7.63
C TRP A 180 -8.14 -4.40 -6.43
N ALA A 181 -8.54 -4.90 -5.26
CA ALA A 181 -8.53 -4.11 -4.03
C ALA A 181 -7.09 -3.69 -3.68
N TYR A 182 -6.15 -4.62 -3.71
CA TYR A 182 -4.74 -4.38 -3.41
C TYR A 182 -4.04 -3.55 -4.48
N ASN A 183 -4.30 -3.84 -5.76
CA ASN A 183 -3.81 -3.04 -6.89
C ASN A 183 -4.20 -1.56 -6.75
N THR A 184 -5.46 -1.29 -6.42
CA THR A 184 -5.98 0.07 -6.32
C THR A 184 -5.33 0.83 -5.17
N ILE A 185 -5.18 0.21 -3.99
CA ILE A 185 -4.52 0.85 -2.84
C ILE A 185 -3.05 1.12 -3.16
N PHE A 186 -2.35 0.17 -3.77
CA PHE A 186 -0.94 0.31 -4.16
C PHE A 186 -0.73 1.44 -5.18
N VAL A 187 -1.53 1.47 -6.25
CA VAL A 187 -1.46 2.51 -7.28
C VAL A 187 -1.83 3.88 -6.70
N LEU A 188 -2.86 3.96 -5.86
CA LEU A 188 -3.22 5.20 -5.18
C LEU A 188 -2.07 5.71 -4.30
N ALA A 189 -1.41 4.82 -3.54
CA ALA A 189 -0.24 5.18 -2.75
C ALA A 189 0.91 5.71 -3.63
N LEU A 190 1.18 5.08 -4.78
CA LEU A 190 2.18 5.57 -5.75
C LEU A 190 1.84 6.95 -6.31
N VAL A 191 0.58 7.20 -6.66
CA VAL A 191 0.11 8.51 -7.13
C VAL A 191 0.34 9.57 -6.05
N LEU A 192 -0.08 9.30 -4.81
CA LEU A 192 0.10 10.26 -3.72
C LEU A 192 1.58 10.48 -3.37
N PHE A 193 2.42 9.45 -3.49
CA PHE A 193 3.87 9.57 -3.32
C PHE A 193 4.47 10.51 -4.38
N ALA A 194 4.09 10.33 -5.64
CA ALA A 194 4.57 11.16 -6.75
C ALA A 194 4.18 12.63 -6.57
N PHE A 195 2.89 12.89 -6.32
CA PHE A 195 2.35 14.26 -6.32
C PHE A 195 2.53 15.00 -4.99
N ALA A 196 2.76 14.31 -3.87
CA ALA A 196 2.87 14.90 -2.52
C ALA A 196 1.66 15.82 -2.20
N PRO A 197 0.47 15.24 -1.98
CA PRO A 197 -0.79 15.98 -1.87
C PRO A 197 -0.83 16.97 -0.70
N GLY A 198 0.05 16.84 0.30
CA GLY A 198 0.21 17.81 1.39
C GLY A 198 0.55 19.21 0.89
N ARG A 199 1.20 19.36 -0.28
CA ARG A 199 1.51 20.66 -0.91
C ARG A 199 0.29 21.42 -1.41
N VAL A 200 -0.85 20.75 -1.52
CA VAL A 200 -2.09 21.36 -1.99
C VAL A 200 -2.88 21.92 -0.82
N PHE A 201 -3.12 21.10 0.21
CA PHE A 201 -3.92 21.46 1.37
C PHE A 201 -3.52 20.59 2.57
N GLY A 202 -2.66 21.07 3.45
CA GLY A 202 -2.16 20.33 4.60
C GLY A 202 -1.04 21.08 5.31
N ILE A 203 -0.53 20.53 6.41
CA ILE A 203 0.55 21.17 7.18
C ILE A 203 1.80 21.41 6.31
N ASP A 204 2.06 20.57 5.32
CA ASP A 204 3.14 20.73 4.35
C ASP A 204 3.11 22.10 3.64
N THR A 205 1.92 22.63 3.30
CA THR A 205 1.80 23.98 2.69
C THR A 205 2.39 25.08 3.58
N LEU A 206 2.23 24.95 4.89
CA LEU A 206 2.68 25.93 5.88
C LEU A 206 4.20 25.82 6.14
N LEU A 207 4.73 24.59 6.16
CA LEU A 207 6.13 24.33 6.51
C LEU A 207 7.07 24.45 5.31
N ARG A 208 6.61 24.15 4.10
CA ARG A 208 7.43 24.09 2.89
C ARG A 208 8.21 25.37 2.58
N PRO A 209 7.67 26.60 2.73
CA PRO A 209 8.44 27.83 2.53
C PRO A 209 9.67 27.91 3.45
N ARG A 210 9.52 27.49 4.71
CA ARG A 210 10.63 27.46 5.69
C ARG A 210 11.69 26.43 5.30
N PHE A 211 11.27 25.26 4.84
CA PHE A 211 12.18 24.20 4.38
C PHE A 211 12.94 24.60 3.12
N LEU A 212 12.29 25.31 2.19
CA LEU A 212 12.94 25.87 1.00
C LEU A 212 13.95 26.96 1.37
N ALA A 213 13.65 27.84 2.34
CA ALA A 213 14.60 28.82 2.83
C ALA A 213 15.84 28.16 3.48
N MET A 214 15.65 27.09 4.26
CA MET A 214 16.77 26.31 4.80
C MET A 214 17.60 25.62 3.71
N LYS A 215 16.95 25.07 2.68
CA LYS A 215 17.63 24.49 1.51
C LYS A 215 18.47 25.54 0.77
N ALA A 216 17.95 26.75 0.61
CA ALA A 216 18.67 27.86 -0.04
C ALA A 216 19.92 28.27 0.74
N ARG A 217 19.92 28.10 2.07
CA ARG A 217 21.08 28.31 2.96
C ARG A 217 22.08 27.14 2.97
N GLY A 218 21.90 26.14 2.12
CA GLY A 218 22.81 24.99 2.01
C GLY A 218 22.57 23.85 3.01
N SER A 219 21.52 23.92 3.84
CA SER A 219 21.24 22.87 4.83
C SER A 219 20.78 21.55 4.16
N PHE A 220 21.42 20.44 4.51
CA PHE A 220 21.00 19.09 4.12
C PHE A 220 19.60 18.76 4.64
N ILE A 221 19.31 19.13 5.90
CA ILE A 221 17.99 18.91 6.51
C ILE A 221 16.90 19.65 5.73
N GLY A 222 17.16 20.89 5.31
CA GLY A 222 16.24 21.65 4.45
C GLY A 222 15.97 20.95 3.12
N ARG A 223 16.99 20.31 2.53
CA ARG A 223 16.83 19.52 1.29
C ARG A 223 15.93 18.31 1.48
N VAL A 224 16.14 17.55 2.56
CA VAL A 224 15.32 16.35 2.85
C VAL A 224 13.88 16.73 3.18
N LEU A 225 13.66 17.69 4.08
CA LEU A 225 12.32 18.11 4.49
C LEU A 225 11.52 18.74 3.34
N SER A 226 12.17 19.51 2.46
CA SER A 226 11.50 20.06 1.26
C SER A 226 11.21 19.02 0.18
N TRP A 227 11.83 17.83 0.25
CA TRP A 227 11.50 16.70 -0.62
C TRP A 227 10.34 15.87 -0.04
N LEU A 228 10.31 15.68 1.28
CA LEU A 228 9.26 14.96 2.01
C LEU A 228 7.92 15.72 2.06
N THR A 229 7.99 17.05 2.03
CA THR A 229 6.83 17.96 1.87
C THR A 229 6.60 18.27 0.41
#